data_AF-A0A314ZSF8-F1
#
_entry.id   AF-A0A314ZSF8-F1
#
_cell.length_a   1.000
_cell.length_b   1.000
_cell.length_c   1.000
_cell.angle_alpha   90.00
_cell.angle_beta   90.00
_cell.angle_gamma   90.00
#
_symmetry.space_group_name_H-M   'P 1'
#
loop_
_entity.id
_entity.type
_entity.pdbx_description
1 polymer ?
#
loop_
_entity_poly.entity_id
_entity_poly.type
_entity_poly.pdbx_seq_one_letter_code
_entity_poly.pdbx_strand_id
1 'polypeptide(L)'
;MVLVNAWAIHRDPQLWDDPEMFKPERFKSGEDLSHKLMPFGMGRRACPGAGLAQRVVGLTLGTLIQCFEWKRVGEEEIDMTEGKGLTMPKFVPLEAMCKTRSIVNKLLP
;
A
#
# COMPACT_ATOMS: atom_id res chain seq x y z
N MET A 1 10.36 27.83 -5.89
CA MET A 1 10.26 26.36 -5.80
C MET A 1 8.88 26.03 -5.27
N VAL A 2 8.14 25.13 -5.93
CA VAL A 2 6.81 24.68 -5.47
C VAL A 2 6.94 23.24 -5.03
N LEU A 3 6.46 22.93 -3.83
CA LEU A 3 6.43 21.58 -3.27
C LEU A 3 4.97 21.14 -3.12
N VAL A 4 4.64 19.95 -3.62
CA VAL A 4 3.31 19.36 -3.47
C VAL A 4 3.35 18.37 -2.32
N ASN A 5 2.60 18.65 -1.26
CA ASN A 5 2.51 17.78 -0.09
C ASN A 5 1.40 16.74 -0.27
N ALA A 6 1.65 15.73 -1.11
CA ALA A 6 0.70 14.64 -1.34
C ALA A 6 0.34 13.88 -0.05
N TRP A 7 1.29 13.73 0.88
CA TRP A 7 1.07 13.09 2.18
C TRP A 7 -0.03 13.76 2.99
N ALA A 8 -0.02 15.10 3.06
CA ALA A 8 -1.03 15.87 3.77
C ALA A 8 -2.41 15.76 3.09
N ILE A 9 -2.45 15.81 1.75
CA ILE A 9 -3.70 15.65 0.99
C ILE A 9 -4.34 14.27 1.24
N HIS A 10 -3.53 13.21 1.25
CA HIS A 10 -4.02 11.84 1.49
C HIS A 10 -4.51 11.61 2.92
N ARG A 11 -4.24 12.56 3.85
CA ARG A 11 -4.63 12.50 5.26
C ARG A 11 -5.49 13.70 5.70
N ASP A 12 -6.00 14.47 4.75
CA ASP A 12 -6.83 15.64 5.07
C ASP A 12 -8.18 15.18 5.64
N PRO A 13 -8.52 15.53 6.91
CA PRO A 13 -9.80 15.17 7.51
C PRO A 13 -11.01 15.84 6.85
N GLN A 14 -10.81 16.87 6.01
CA GLN A 14 -11.88 17.45 5.20
C GLN A 14 -12.21 16.61 3.96
N LEU A 15 -11.28 15.76 3.50
CA LEU A 15 -11.44 14.92 2.32
C LEU A 15 -11.74 13.45 2.67
N TRP A 16 -11.26 13.01 3.83
CA TRP A 16 -11.29 11.61 4.28
C TRP A 16 -11.88 11.47 5.68
N ASP A 17 -12.87 10.59 5.83
CA ASP A 17 -13.29 10.11 7.14
C ASP A 17 -12.20 9.22 7.73
N ASP A 18 -11.83 9.45 8.99
CA ASP A 18 -10.74 8.75 9.70
C ASP A 18 -9.47 8.58 8.84
N PRO A 19 -8.79 9.69 8.49
CA PRO A 19 -7.69 9.70 7.53
C PRO A 19 -6.48 8.86 7.96
N GLU A 20 -6.30 8.65 9.26
CA GLU A 20 -5.17 7.91 9.81
C GLU A 20 -5.44 6.39 9.91
N MET A 21 -6.68 5.95 9.70
CA MET A 21 -7.02 4.53 9.78
C MET A 21 -6.93 3.83 8.42
N PHE A 22 -6.27 2.67 8.39
CA PHE A 22 -6.24 1.78 7.23
C PHE A 22 -7.63 1.14 7.04
N LYS A 23 -8.40 1.66 6.08
CA LYS A 23 -9.79 1.24 5.80
C LYS A 23 -9.98 1.00 4.29
N PRO A 24 -9.62 -0.18 3.75
CA PRO A 24 -9.78 -0.49 2.32
C PRO A 24 -11.21 -0.32 1.79
N GLU A 25 -12.22 -0.47 2.65
CA GLU A 25 -13.64 -0.38 2.33
C GLU A 25 -14.03 0.98 1.73
N ARG A 26 -13.31 2.06 2.07
CA ARG A 26 -13.58 3.41 1.56
C ARG A 26 -13.41 3.54 0.05
N PHE A 27 -12.77 2.56 -0.59
CA PHE A 27 -12.53 2.55 -2.03
C PHE A 27 -13.56 1.71 -2.83
N LYS A 28 -14.57 1.12 -2.17
CA LYS A 28 -15.55 0.24 -2.82
C LYS A 28 -16.59 0.97 -3.67
N SER A 29 -16.83 2.26 -3.44
CA SER A 29 -17.90 3.03 -4.10
C SER A 29 -17.66 3.29 -5.59
N GLY A 30 -16.41 3.12 -6.06
CA GLY A 30 -16.03 3.45 -7.44
C GLY A 30 -16.05 4.95 -7.75
N GLU A 31 -16.12 5.80 -6.72
CA GLU A 31 -16.03 7.26 -6.86
C GLU A 31 -14.69 7.67 -7.50
N ASP A 32 -14.69 8.76 -8.27
CA ASP A 32 -13.45 9.36 -8.74
C ASP A 32 -12.72 10.08 -7.60
N LEU A 33 -11.63 9.46 -7.15
CA LEU A 33 -10.80 9.95 -6.04
C LEU A 33 -9.56 10.70 -6.52
N SER A 34 -9.47 11.07 -7.80
CA SER A 34 -8.29 11.76 -8.37
C SER A 34 -7.88 13.04 -7.63
N HIS A 35 -8.85 13.73 -7.01
CA HIS A 35 -8.63 14.94 -6.20
C HIS A 35 -8.23 14.66 -4.75
N LYS A 36 -8.47 13.45 -4.23
CA LYS A 36 -8.18 13.04 -2.85
C LYS A 36 -6.94 12.13 -2.73
N LEU A 37 -6.64 11.37 -3.77
CA LEU A 37 -5.59 10.36 -3.80
C LEU A 37 -4.73 10.50 -5.06
N MET A 38 -3.48 10.89 -4.88
CA MET A 38 -2.50 11.15 -5.95
C MET A 38 -1.16 10.41 -5.71
N PRO A 39 -1.13 9.07 -5.70
CA PRO A 39 0.07 8.29 -5.39
C PRO A 39 1.09 8.31 -6.54
N PHE A 40 0.63 8.70 -7.74
CA PHE A 40 1.43 8.81 -8.95
C PHE A 40 1.48 10.25 -9.49
N GLY A 41 1.08 11.24 -8.69
CA GLY A 41 0.90 12.62 -9.15
C GLY A 41 -0.26 12.78 -10.14
N MET A 42 -0.30 13.93 -10.83
CA MET A 42 -1.37 14.30 -11.75
C MET A 42 -0.83 15.19 -12.90
N GLY A 43 -1.55 15.21 -14.03
CA GLY A 43 -1.27 16.09 -15.16
C GLY A 43 0.02 15.74 -15.91
N ARG A 44 0.69 16.73 -16.50
CA ARG A 44 1.87 16.54 -17.37
C ARG A 44 3.09 15.91 -16.69
N ARG A 45 3.11 15.84 -15.35
CA ARG A 45 4.19 15.26 -14.54
C ARG A 45 3.75 14.00 -13.79
N ALA A 46 2.59 13.45 -14.12
CA ALA A 46 2.16 12.17 -13.57
C ALA A 46 3.16 11.05 -13.91
N CYS A 47 3.30 10.08 -13.01
CA CYS A 47 4.22 8.97 -13.16
C CYS A 47 3.86 8.14 -14.41
N PRO A 48 4.76 8.02 -15.40
CA PRO A 48 4.49 7.21 -16.59
C PRO A 48 4.38 5.71 -16.25
N GLY A 49 4.89 5.28 -15.10
CA GLY A 49 4.83 3.89 -14.62
C GLY A 49 3.56 3.52 -13.87
N ALA A 50 2.59 4.44 -13.69
CA ALA A 50 1.41 4.20 -12.84
C ALA A 50 0.65 2.92 -13.23
N GLY A 51 0.39 2.70 -14.52
CA GLY A 51 -0.31 1.52 -15.01
C GLY A 51 0.47 0.21 -14.80
N LEU A 52 1.80 0.25 -14.92
CA LEU A 52 2.65 -0.92 -14.64
C LEU A 52 2.67 -1.22 -13.14
N ALA A 53 2.84 -0.20 -12.30
CA ALA A 53 2.88 -0.34 -10.85
C ALA A 53 1.58 -0.97 -10.32
N GLN A 54 0.42 -0.54 -10.80
CA GLN A 54 -0.87 -1.12 -10.40
C GLN A 54 -0.98 -2.62 -10.74
N ARG A 55 -0.52 -3.02 -11.93
CA ARG A 55 -0.53 -4.44 -12.34
C ARG A 55 0.43 -5.27 -11.51
N VAL A 56 1.66 -4.78 -11.31
CA VAL A 56 2.69 -5.49 -10.55
C VAL A 56 2.29 -5.64 -9.10
N VAL A 57 1.89 -4.55 -8.42
CA VAL A 57 1.47 -4.58 -7.01
C VAL A 57 0.26 -5.50 -6.82
N GLY A 58 -0.75 -5.41 -7.70
CA GLY A 58 -1.92 -6.28 -7.63
C GLY A 58 -1.58 -7.76 -7.78
N LEU A 59 -0.76 -8.10 -8.77
CA LEU A 59 -0.30 -9.48 -8.99
C LEU A 59 0.53 -9.98 -7.81
N THR A 60 1.54 -9.22 -7.39
CA THR A 60 2.42 -9.60 -6.27
C THR A 60 1.62 -9.82 -5.00
N LEU A 61 0.75 -8.88 -4.62
CA LEU A 61 -0.06 -9.01 -3.41
C LEU A 61 -1.02 -10.22 -3.50
N GLY A 62 -1.68 -10.40 -4.64
CA GLY A 62 -2.53 -11.56 -4.88
C GLY A 62 -1.80 -12.88 -4.72
N THR A 63 -0.60 -13.00 -5.32
CA THR A 63 0.25 -14.19 -5.18
C THR A 63 0.71 -14.40 -3.73
N LEU A 64 1.14 -13.35 -3.02
CA LEU A 64 1.58 -13.48 -1.63
C LEU A 64 0.44 -13.95 -0.70
N ILE A 65 -0.78 -13.46 -0.91
CA ILE A 65 -1.96 -13.86 -0.13
C ILE A 65 -2.39 -15.29 -0.50
N GLN A 66 -2.40 -15.63 -1.78
CA GLN A 66 -2.83 -16.94 -2.27
C GLN A 66 -1.87 -18.05 -1.83
N CYS A 67 -0.57 -17.78 -1.85
CA CYS A 67 0.46 -18.80 -1.65
C CYS A 67 0.91 -18.96 -0.20
N PHE A 68 0.74 -17.94 0.65
CA PHE A 68 1.30 -17.96 2.00
C PHE A 68 0.29 -17.61 3.10
N GLU A 69 0.50 -18.20 4.27
CA GLU A 69 -0.04 -17.73 5.54
C GLU A 69 1.03 -16.87 6.23
N TRP A 70 0.63 -15.70 6.71
CA TRP A 70 1.53 -14.72 7.30
C TRP A 70 1.31 -14.63 8.80
N LYS A 71 2.41 -14.53 9.55
CA LYS A 71 2.41 -14.27 11.00
C LYS A 71 3.49 -13.25 11.34
N ARG A 72 3.27 -12.54 12.44
CA ARG A 72 4.30 -11.71 13.07
C ARG A 72 5.38 -12.62 13.66
N VAL A 73 6.62 -12.11 13.73
CA VAL A 73 7.76 -12.85 14.32
C VAL A 73 7.58 -13.01 15.84
N GLY A 74 6.86 -12.09 16.49
CA GLY A 74 6.49 -12.14 17.91
C GLY A 74 5.05 -11.67 18.15
N GLU A 75 4.70 -11.43 19.40
CA GLU A 75 3.36 -10.97 19.82
C GLU A 75 3.17 -9.45 19.68
N GLU A 76 4.28 -8.71 19.64
CA GLU A 76 4.32 -7.26 19.51
C GLU A 76 3.68 -6.76 18.22
N GLU A 77 3.09 -5.56 18.26
CA GLU A 77 2.58 -4.89 17.06
C GLU A 77 3.72 -4.47 16.12
N ILE A 78 3.39 -4.35 14.84
CA ILE A 78 4.35 -3.91 13.83
C ILE A 78 4.52 -2.40 13.95
N ASP A 79 5.75 -1.92 14.10
CA ASP A 79 6.04 -0.49 14.07
C ASP A 79 5.68 0.10 12.69
N MET A 80 4.71 1.02 12.69
CA MET A 80 4.23 1.73 11.51
C MET A 80 4.89 3.10 11.31
N THR A 81 5.83 3.49 12.17
CA THR A 81 6.57 4.76 12.07
C THR A 81 7.27 4.87 10.72
N GLU A 82 7.10 6.03 10.08
CA GLU A 82 7.71 6.35 8.79
C GLU A 82 9.18 6.76 9.00
N GLY A 83 10.07 6.13 8.23
CA GLY A 83 11.48 6.48 8.15
C GLY A 83 11.73 7.65 7.19
N LYS A 84 12.96 8.14 7.15
CA LYS A 84 13.36 9.25 6.26
C LYS A 84 13.59 8.75 4.84
N GLY A 85 12.99 9.42 3.84
CA GLY A 85 13.24 9.15 2.42
C GLY A 85 12.11 9.60 1.50
N LEU A 86 12.37 9.60 0.19
CA LEU A 86 11.38 10.01 -0.82
C LEU A 86 10.18 9.06 -0.92
N THR A 87 10.39 7.78 -0.59
CA THR A 87 9.39 6.71 -0.72
C THR A 87 8.74 6.32 0.61
N MET A 88 8.96 7.11 1.68
CA MET A 88 8.46 6.81 3.04
C MET A 88 8.72 5.35 3.46
N PRO A 89 10.00 4.92 3.53
CA PRO A 89 10.31 3.58 4.01
C PRO A 89 9.82 3.43 5.46
N LYS A 90 9.66 2.20 5.95
CA LYS A 90 9.44 2.00 7.39
C LYS A 90 10.69 2.41 8.18
N PHE A 91 10.49 2.95 9.38
CA PHE A 91 11.60 3.26 10.29
C PHE A 91 12.32 1.98 10.73
N VAL A 92 11.54 0.98 11.16
CA VAL A 92 12.01 -0.40 11.39
C VAL A 92 11.61 -1.26 10.18
N PRO A 93 12.55 -1.97 9.53
CA PRO A 93 12.23 -2.89 8.44
C PRO A 93 11.18 -3.93 8.86
N LEU A 94 10.25 -4.25 7.96
CA LEU A 94 9.23 -5.25 8.24
C LEU A 94 9.85 -6.66 8.19
N GLU A 95 9.71 -7.39 9.30
CA GLU A 95 9.97 -8.82 9.36
C GLU A 95 8.66 -9.58 9.58
N ALA A 96 8.48 -10.68 8.86
CA ALA A 96 7.31 -11.53 8.97
C ALA A 96 7.65 -12.99 8.72
N MET A 97 6.97 -13.88 9.44
CA MET A 97 7.01 -15.31 9.15
C MET A 97 6.00 -15.62 8.06
N CYS A 98 6.40 -16.41 7.07
CA CYS A 98 5.50 -16.94 6.06
C CYS A 98 5.57 -18.46 6.01
N LYS A 99 4.40 -19.10 5.85
CA LYS A 99 4.28 -20.54 5.62
C LYS A 99 3.53 -20.77 4.33
N THR A 100 4.02 -21.67 3.49
CA THR A 100 3.32 -22.04 2.25
C THR A 100 1.95 -22.65 2.56
N ARG A 101 0.92 -22.22 1.83
CA ARG A 101 -0.42 -22.80 1.86
C ARG A 101 -0.43 -24.11 1.08
N SER A 102 -1.30 -25.04 1.49
CA SER A 102 -1.42 -26.36 0.84
C SER A 102 -1.77 -26.31 -0.64
N ILE A 103 -2.42 -25.23 -1.10
CA ILE A 103 -2.71 -25.01 -2.52
C ILE A 103 -1.44 -24.96 -3.38
N VAL A 104 -0.34 -24.45 -2.82
CA VAL A 104 0.94 -24.34 -3.54
C VAL A 104 1.50 -25.72 -3.88
N ASN A 105 1.33 -26.70 -3.00
CA ASN A 105 1.76 -28.09 -3.24
C ASN A 105 0.99 -28.77 -4.38
N LYS A 106 -0.14 -28.19 -4.82
CA LYS A 106 -0.89 -28.67 -5.99
C LYS A 106 -0.47 -27.97 -7.29
N LEU A 107 0.25 -26.85 -7.18
CA LEU A 107 0.69 -26.01 -8.29
C LEU A 107 2.16 -26.26 -8.66
N LEU A 108 2.96 -26.72 -7.70
CA LEU A 108 4.35 -27.11 -7.90
C LEU A 108 4.42 -28.64 -7.99
N PRO A 109 5.07 -29.20 -9.02
CA PRO A 109 5.24 -30.65 -9.19
C PRO A 109 6.11 -31.29 -8.12
#